data_AF-A0A936E8K8-F1
#
_entry.id   AF-A0A936E8K8-F1
#
_cell.length_a   1.000
_cell.length_b   1.000
_cell.length_c   1.000
_cell.angle_alpha   90.00
_cell.angle_beta   90.00
_cell.angle_gamma   90.00
#
_symmetry.space_group_name_H-M   'P 1'
#
loop_
_entity.id
_entity.type
_entity.pdbx_description
1 polymer ?
#
loop_
_entity_poly.entity_id
_entity_poly.type
_entity_poly.pdbx_seq_one_letter_code
_entity_poly.pdbx_strand_id
1 'polypeptide(L)'
;MKRFIAFFLGLCLLVCCCGTAAVLGYGTWRYGGWEGLRQRVRAEWQSSQPRPTSAPTLVPAATLDTAAFMQGLATPIPIPPTNTPLPDSFTQVAAETPTLRPSAVPLPERVWLEGYGHVWQTWNNCGPATMVTYLSYWGVAVSQGEVAAVIKPHPDDKNVALAELLAYAQERGMNGRLLFNGRADVLRNLLANGYPVLVETWLEEHPNDGLGHYRLLVGYDEGAQVWLVADSYVGTGATQPYTFIEVPYEQFAAQWAVFNRPYLVLYPPAEAEAVQGIVGEVWVEEIMWERALLDLQAEAEARPSDPFVWFNLGSVLVERGQYEQAAVAFDQARVLGLPWRMLWYQFGVFEAYVAVGRAAEAVALAQATLDSGGTAAEVYEWQARAWVALGDEAAARESFGLAAEFRGEE
;
A
#
# COMPACT_ATOMS: atom_id res chain seq x y z
N MET A 1 35.39 -16.28 53.93
CA MET A 1 35.43 -15.57 52.63
C MET A 1 34.87 -16.40 51.46
N LYS A 2 35.44 -17.55 51.08
CA LYS A 2 34.95 -18.36 49.92
C LYS A 2 33.47 -18.80 49.99
N ARG A 3 32.99 -19.25 51.16
CA ARG A 3 31.58 -19.65 51.36
C ARG A 3 30.59 -18.48 51.26
N PHE A 4 31.01 -17.29 51.67
CA PHE A 4 30.18 -16.08 51.62
C PHE A 4 30.06 -15.55 50.18
N ILE A 5 31.16 -15.61 49.41
CA ILE A 5 31.17 -15.27 47.99
C ILE A 5 30.30 -16.26 47.18
N ALA A 6 30.39 -17.57 47.47
CA ALA A 6 29.55 -18.57 46.80
C ALA A 6 28.05 -18.40 47.09
N PHE A 7 27.69 -18.05 48.34
CA PHE A 7 26.30 -17.76 48.72
C PHE A 7 25.77 -16.51 48.00
N PHE A 8 26.54 -15.42 47.97
CA PHE A 8 26.14 -14.20 47.26
C PHE A 8 26.05 -14.41 45.74
N LEU A 9 27.00 -15.13 45.14
CA LEU A 9 26.93 -15.51 43.72
C LEU A 9 25.68 -16.35 43.41
N GLY A 10 25.36 -17.32 44.27
CA GLY A 10 24.15 -18.14 44.13
C GLY A 10 22.86 -17.32 44.25
N LEU A 11 22.81 -16.38 45.20
CA LEU A 11 21.67 -15.46 45.37
C LEU A 11 21.50 -14.54 44.17
N CYS A 12 22.58 -13.96 43.65
CA CYS A 12 22.55 -13.11 42.45
C CYS A 12 22.07 -13.90 41.21
N LEU A 13 22.55 -15.14 41.03
CA LEU A 13 22.10 -16.01 39.94
C LEU A 13 20.61 -16.31 40.03
N LEU A 14 20.11 -16.61 41.23
CA LEU A 14 18.70 -16.91 41.47
C LEU A 14 17.80 -15.69 41.20
N VAL A 15 18.20 -14.50 41.66
CA VAL A 15 17.47 -13.25 41.38
C VAL A 15 17.45 -12.94 39.87
N CYS A 16 18.57 -13.16 39.17
CA CYS A 16 18.65 -12.96 37.73
C CYS A 16 17.75 -13.95 36.96
N CYS A 17 17.75 -15.23 37.34
CA CYS A 17 16.88 -16.26 36.75
C CYS A 17 15.39 -15.95 37.00
N CYS A 18 15.01 -15.59 38.23
CA CYS A 18 13.63 -15.22 38.56
C CYS A 18 13.17 -13.96 37.81
N GLY A 19 14.04 -12.95 37.71
CA GLY A 19 13.77 -11.74 36.93
C GLY A 19 13.56 -12.05 35.45
N THR A 20 14.43 -12.89 34.88
CA THR A 20 14.32 -13.32 33.47
C THR A 20 13.03 -14.11 33.24
N ALA A 21 12.69 -15.04 34.13
CA ALA A 21 11.46 -15.83 34.03
C ALA A 21 10.20 -14.96 34.16
N ALA A 22 10.23 -13.94 35.04
CA ALA A 22 9.14 -12.98 35.18
C ALA A 22 8.97 -12.12 33.92
N VAL A 23 10.06 -11.65 33.31
CA VAL A 23 10.03 -10.89 32.05
C VAL A 23 9.52 -11.75 30.90
N LEU A 24 9.98 -13.00 30.77
CA LEU A 24 9.49 -13.93 29.74
C LEU A 24 8.02 -14.30 29.99
N GLY A 25 7.63 -14.56 31.23
CA GLY A 25 6.24 -14.88 31.59
C GLY A 25 5.29 -13.71 31.31
N TYR A 26 5.67 -12.50 31.71
CA TYR A 26 4.91 -11.29 31.39
C TYR A 26 4.87 -11.04 29.88
N GLY A 27 6.01 -11.16 29.19
CA GLY A 27 6.09 -10.95 27.75
C GLY A 27 5.27 -11.96 26.96
N THR A 28 5.33 -13.25 27.30
CA THR A 28 4.50 -14.28 26.66
C THR A 28 3.02 -14.04 26.89
N TRP A 29 2.60 -13.66 28.09
CA TRP A 29 1.20 -13.28 28.34
C TRP A 29 0.81 -12.02 27.54
N ARG A 30 1.63 -10.96 27.58
CA ARG A 30 1.36 -9.65 26.96
C ARG A 30 1.30 -9.71 25.44
N TYR A 31 2.05 -10.62 24.82
CA TYR A 31 2.16 -10.75 23.37
C TYR A 31 1.46 -12.02 22.83
N GLY A 32 0.49 -12.57 23.56
CA GLY A 32 -0.37 -13.63 23.03
C GLY A 32 0.31 -14.98 22.85
N GLY A 33 1.38 -15.24 23.59
CA GLY A 33 2.10 -16.51 23.62
C GLY A 33 3.61 -16.38 23.39
N TRP A 34 4.28 -17.52 23.33
CA TRP A 34 5.71 -17.60 23.04
C TRP A 34 6.07 -17.00 21.69
N GLU A 35 5.25 -17.27 20.66
CA GLU A 35 5.52 -16.81 19.30
C GLU A 35 5.45 -15.28 19.18
N GLY A 36 4.42 -14.65 19.75
CA GLY A 36 4.32 -13.19 19.75
C GLY A 36 5.41 -12.51 20.60
N LEU A 37 5.88 -13.13 21.69
CA LEU A 37 7.07 -12.63 22.39
C LEU A 37 8.31 -12.71 21.51
N ARG A 38 8.51 -13.83 20.80
CA ARG A 38 9.63 -14.02 19.87
C ARG A 38 9.62 -12.97 18.77
N GLN A 39 8.46 -12.72 18.16
CA GLN A 39 8.27 -11.68 17.15
C GLN A 39 8.61 -10.30 17.72
N ARG A 40 8.17 -9.98 18.95
CA ARG A 40 8.53 -8.70 19.59
C ARG A 40 10.03 -8.58 19.87
N VAL A 41 10.70 -9.64 20.31
CA VAL A 41 12.16 -9.60 20.53
C VAL A 41 12.88 -9.41 19.20
N ARG A 42 12.47 -10.11 18.14
CA ARG A 42 13.01 -9.93 16.78
C ARG A 42 12.79 -8.50 16.28
N ALA A 43 11.60 -7.94 16.52
CA ALA A 43 11.26 -6.56 16.18
C ALA A 43 12.19 -5.53 16.84
N GLU A 44 12.41 -5.65 18.15
CA GLU A 44 13.32 -4.74 18.87
C GLU A 44 14.77 -4.91 18.45
N TRP A 45 15.17 -6.15 18.13
CA TRP A 45 16.49 -6.39 17.57
C TRP A 45 16.65 -5.71 16.20
N GLN A 46 15.68 -5.88 15.30
CA GLN A 46 15.66 -5.24 13.99
C GLN A 46 15.59 -3.71 14.09
N SER A 47 14.80 -3.18 15.03
CA SER A 47 14.68 -1.73 15.24
C SER A 47 16.00 -1.10 15.68
N SER A 48 16.87 -1.87 16.35
CA SER A 48 18.21 -1.45 16.82
C SER A 48 19.34 -1.57 15.79
N GLN A 49 19.11 -2.22 14.64
CA GLN A 49 20.12 -2.29 13.58
C GLN A 49 20.26 -0.93 12.84
N PRO A 50 21.46 -0.61 12.30
CA PRO A 50 21.62 0.55 11.42
C PRO A 50 20.68 0.42 10.22
N ARG A 51 19.88 1.47 9.97
CA ARG A 51 18.92 1.49 8.86
C ARG A 51 19.50 2.27 7.67
N PRO A 52 19.28 1.83 6.43
CA PRO A 52 19.57 2.65 5.27
C PRO A 52 18.74 3.94 5.35
N THR A 53 19.29 5.06 4.90
CA THR A 53 18.55 6.34 4.85
C THR A 53 17.73 6.49 3.58
N SER A 54 17.98 5.68 2.56
CA SER A 54 17.32 5.72 1.25
C SER A 54 17.21 4.33 0.63
N ALA A 55 16.31 4.18 -0.34
CA ALA A 55 16.21 2.96 -1.12
C ALA A 55 17.50 2.71 -1.92
N PRO A 56 17.85 1.45 -2.20
CA PRO A 56 19.06 1.12 -2.95
C PRO A 56 19.10 1.82 -4.32
N THR A 57 19.99 2.81 -4.44
CA THR A 57 20.15 3.61 -5.66
C THR A 57 21.39 3.13 -6.40
N LEU A 58 21.18 2.42 -7.51
CA LEU A 58 22.20 2.03 -8.47
C LEU A 58 21.64 2.29 -9.86
N VAL A 59 22.11 3.39 -10.48
CA VAL A 59 22.81 3.56 -11.78
C VAL A 59 23.06 5.07 -11.90
N PRO A 60 24.21 5.54 -12.44
CA PRO A 60 24.33 6.93 -12.88
C PRO A 60 23.36 7.15 -14.06
N ALA A 61 22.15 7.62 -13.78
CA ALA A 61 21.22 8.00 -14.84
C ALA A 61 21.71 9.29 -15.50
N ALA A 62 21.60 9.37 -16.82
CA ALA A 62 21.74 10.65 -17.51
C ALA A 62 20.70 11.63 -16.95
N THR A 63 21.03 12.92 -16.90
CA THR A 63 20.07 13.95 -16.51
C THR A 63 18.87 13.88 -17.44
N LEU A 64 17.68 13.58 -16.89
CA LEU A 64 16.44 13.53 -17.65
C LEU A 64 16.04 14.94 -18.10
N ASP A 65 15.80 15.12 -19.40
CA ASP A 65 15.05 16.28 -19.88
C ASP A 65 13.55 16.02 -19.67
N THR A 66 13.03 16.53 -18.55
CA THR A 66 11.62 16.35 -18.16
C THR A 66 10.67 16.80 -19.27
N ALA A 67 10.94 17.92 -19.95
CA ALA A 67 10.05 18.45 -20.97
C ALA A 67 10.00 17.53 -22.20
N ALA A 68 11.16 17.06 -22.65
CA ALA A 68 11.24 16.10 -23.75
C ALA A 68 10.58 14.76 -23.39
N PHE A 69 10.78 14.29 -22.16
CA PHE A 69 10.14 13.06 -21.68
C PHE A 69 8.61 13.16 -21.67
N MET A 70 8.05 14.25 -21.13
CA MET A 70 6.59 14.46 -21.11
C MET A 70 6.00 14.58 -22.51
N GLN A 71 6.70 15.24 -23.44
CA GLN A 71 6.28 15.29 -24.84
C GLN A 71 6.26 13.89 -25.49
N GLY A 72 7.21 13.02 -25.15
CA GLY A 72 7.26 11.63 -25.63
C GLY A 72 6.10 10.77 -25.12
N LEU A 73 5.54 11.08 -23.95
CA LEU A 73 4.36 10.39 -23.41
C LEU A 73 3.05 10.83 -24.07
N ALA A 74 3.01 12.02 -24.65
CA ALA A 74 1.81 12.61 -25.27
C ALA A 74 1.53 12.10 -26.69
N THR A 75 2.37 11.23 -27.26
CA THR A 75 2.14 10.69 -28.61
C THR A 75 1.21 9.48 -28.53
N PRO A 76 0.01 9.51 -29.16
CA PRO A 76 -0.88 8.37 -29.13
C PRO A 76 -0.25 7.17 -29.85
N ILE A 77 -0.36 6.00 -29.26
CA ILE A 77 -0.01 4.72 -29.89
C ILE A 77 -0.84 4.61 -31.19
N PRO A 78 -0.24 4.28 -32.35
CA PRO A 78 -1.01 4.04 -33.56
C PRO A 78 -1.96 2.85 -33.33
N ILE A 79 -3.25 3.13 -33.28
CA ILE A 79 -4.27 2.08 -33.29
C ILE A 79 -4.25 1.49 -34.72
N PRO A 80 -4.03 0.18 -34.92
CA PRO A 80 -4.10 -0.41 -36.26
C PRO A 80 -5.51 -0.16 -36.83
N PRO A 81 -5.65 0.21 -38.12
CA PRO A 81 -6.95 0.48 -38.70
C PRO A 81 -7.80 -0.80 -38.67
N THR A 82 -8.87 -0.77 -37.88
CA THR A 82 -9.93 -1.78 -37.93
C THR A 82 -10.63 -1.67 -39.28
N ASN A 83 -10.36 -2.62 -40.18
CA ASN A 83 -11.06 -2.78 -41.47
C ASN A 83 -12.49 -3.33 -41.30
N THR A 84 -13.27 -2.74 -40.39
CA THR A 84 -14.70 -2.99 -40.29
C THR A 84 -15.40 -1.74 -40.81
N PRO A 85 -16.11 -1.81 -41.96
CA PRO A 85 -16.83 -0.66 -42.46
C PRO A 85 -17.91 -0.27 -41.45
N LEU A 86 -17.80 0.95 -40.90
CA LEU A 86 -18.88 1.55 -40.11
C LEU A 86 -20.05 1.89 -41.04
N PRO A 87 -21.30 1.73 -40.60
CA PRO A 87 -22.45 2.22 -41.34
C PRO A 87 -22.40 3.75 -41.45
N ASP A 88 -22.49 4.24 -42.70
CA ASP A 88 -22.66 5.65 -43.03
C ASP A 88 -23.99 6.16 -42.46
N SER A 89 -23.95 6.75 -41.26
CA SER A 89 -24.84 7.84 -40.80
C SER A 89 -24.57 8.12 -39.33
N PHE A 90 -23.58 8.97 -39.05
CA PHE A 90 -23.60 9.78 -37.84
C PHE A 90 -23.76 11.22 -38.28
N THR A 91 -24.99 11.71 -38.16
CA THR A 91 -25.28 13.13 -38.05
C THR A 91 -24.33 13.68 -36.98
N GLN A 92 -23.55 14.69 -37.34
CA GLN A 92 -22.61 15.37 -36.46
C GLN A 92 -23.40 16.06 -35.34
N VAL A 93 -23.69 15.32 -34.27
CA VAL A 93 -24.12 15.90 -33.00
C VAL A 93 -22.85 16.44 -32.37
N ALA A 94 -22.81 17.75 -32.14
CA ALA A 94 -21.73 18.38 -31.41
C ALA A 94 -21.45 17.56 -30.14
N ALA A 95 -20.19 17.20 -29.93
CA ALA A 95 -19.74 16.57 -28.71
C ALA A 95 -19.94 17.58 -27.57
N GLU A 96 -21.10 17.50 -26.92
CA GLU A 96 -21.22 17.98 -25.56
C GLU A 96 -20.36 17.05 -24.72
N THR A 97 -19.21 17.56 -24.28
CA THR A 97 -18.51 17.00 -23.12
C THR A 97 -19.57 16.75 -22.05
N PRO A 98 -19.78 15.51 -21.57
CA PRO A 98 -20.68 15.28 -20.45
C PRO A 98 -20.07 16.01 -19.26
N THR A 99 -20.52 17.24 -19.07
CA THR A 99 -20.22 18.01 -17.88
C THR A 99 -20.95 17.24 -16.80
N LEU A 100 -20.20 16.60 -15.90
CA LEU A 100 -20.73 16.02 -14.67
C LEU A 100 -21.78 16.99 -14.14
N ARG A 101 -23.07 16.62 -14.17
CA ARG A 101 -24.04 17.38 -13.41
C ARG A 101 -23.59 17.23 -11.97
N PRO A 102 -23.23 18.31 -11.26
CA PRO A 102 -23.03 18.22 -9.84
C PRO A 102 -24.30 17.60 -9.27
N SER A 103 -24.17 16.59 -8.41
CA SER A 103 -25.29 16.15 -7.60
C SER A 103 -25.88 17.41 -6.96
N ALA A 104 -27.13 17.74 -7.27
CA ALA A 104 -27.74 19.03 -6.93
C ALA A 104 -27.99 19.19 -5.42
N VAL A 105 -27.64 18.18 -4.62
CA VAL A 105 -27.67 18.20 -3.17
C VAL A 105 -26.25 18.44 -2.66
N PRO A 106 -25.97 19.58 -1.99
CA PRO A 106 -24.72 19.79 -1.30
C PRO A 106 -24.48 18.66 -0.31
N LEU A 107 -23.26 18.13 -0.28
CA LEU A 107 -22.88 17.12 0.72
C LEU A 107 -23.03 17.71 2.14
N PRO A 108 -23.35 16.88 3.16
CA PRO A 108 -23.34 17.31 4.54
C PRO A 108 -21.98 17.91 4.93
N GLU A 109 -21.97 18.96 5.76
CA GLU A 109 -20.75 19.61 6.26
C GLU A 109 -19.90 18.66 7.11
N ARG A 110 -20.55 17.72 7.81
CA ARG A 110 -19.90 16.69 8.60
C ARG A 110 -20.59 15.36 8.39
N VAL A 111 -19.80 14.31 8.19
CA VAL A 111 -20.25 12.91 8.09
C VAL A 111 -19.43 12.07 9.04
N TRP A 112 -20.10 11.19 9.79
CA TRP A 112 -19.47 10.14 10.57
C TRP A 112 -20.31 8.87 10.47
N LEU A 113 -19.71 7.81 9.96
CA LEU A 113 -20.31 6.49 9.86
C LEU A 113 -20.09 5.76 11.18
N GLU A 114 -21.17 5.34 11.84
CA GLU A 114 -21.13 4.63 13.11
C GLU A 114 -21.31 3.11 12.91
N GLY A 115 -21.13 2.30 13.96
CA GLY A 115 -21.50 0.88 13.96
C GLY A 115 -20.39 -0.11 13.60
N TYR A 116 -19.16 0.35 13.33
CA TYR A 116 -18.00 -0.54 13.22
C TYR A 116 -17.38 -0.87 14.58
N GLY A 117 -16.79 -2.06 14.69
CA GLY A 117 -15.98 -2.49 15.82
C GLY A 117 -14.49 -2.29 15.52
N HIS A 118 -13.86 -1.31 16.18
CA HIS A 118 -12.42 -1.07 16.05
C HIS A 118 -11.60 -2.22 16.66
N VAL A 119 -10.48 -2.54 15.99
CA VAL A 119 -9.49 -3.51 16.48
C VAL A 119 -8.08 -2.93 16.37
N TRP A 120 -7.35 -2.97 17.48
CA TRP A 120 -5.91 -2.68 17.51
C TRP A 120 -5.12 -3.78 16.81
N GLN A 121 -4.17 -3.40 15.96
CA GLN A 121 -3.35 -4.36 15.24
C GLN A 121 -2.37 -5.08 16.16
N THR A 122 -2.09 -6.34 15.81
CA THR A 122 -0.92 -7.07 16.28
C THR A 122 0.31 -6.70 15.44
N TRP A 123 1.44 -7.35 15.68
CA TRP A 123 2.71 -7.08 15.02
C TRP A 123 2.59 -7.18 13.48
N ASN A 124 2.94 -6.10 12.76
CA ASN A 124 2.88 -6.00 11.29
C ASN A 124 1.55 -6.47 10.68
N ASN A 125 0.44 -6.01 11.24
CA ASN A 125 -0.87 -6.54 10.90
C ASN A 125 -1.93 -5.46 10.61
N CYS A 126 -1.48 -4.29 10.14
CA CYS A 126 -2.35 -3.16 9.79
C CYS A 126 -3.42 -3.54 8.77
N GLY A 127 -3.08 -4.30 7.72
CA GLY A 127 -4.03 -4.78 6.70
C GLY A 127 -5.12 -5.65 7.31
N PRO A 128 -4.78 -6.79 7.94
CA PRO A 128 -5.77 -7.63 8.61
C PRO A 128 -6.62 -6.92 9.67
N ALA A 129 -6.02 -6.08 10.52
CA ALA A 129 -6.76 -5.34 11.55
C ALA A 129 -7.74 -4.30 10.96
N THR A 130 -7.31 -3.57 9.93
CA THR A 130 -8.16 -2.60 9.23
C THR A 130 -9.31 -3.32 8.52
N MET A 131 -9.04 -4.48 7.92
CA MET A 131 -10.09 -5.30 7.28
C MET A 131 -11.12 -5.83 8.27
N VAL A 132 -10.71 -6.25 9.48
CA VAL A 132 -11.67 -6.61 10.54
C VAL A 132 -12.58 -5.43 10.87
N THR A 133 -11.99 -4.25 11.08
CA THR A 133 -12.75 -3.02 11.37
C THR A 133 -13.71 -2.71 10.21
N TYR A 134 -13.26 -2.85 8.96
CA TYR A 134 -14.07 -2.57 7.78
C TYR A 134 -15.23 -3.56 7.60
N LEU A 135 -14.98 -4.85 7.71
CA LEU A 135 -16.01 -5.89 7.59
C LEU A 135 -17.04 -5.83 8.72
N SER A 136 -16.64 -5.41 9.92
CA SER A 136 -17.56 -5.23 11.04
C SER A 136 -18.64 -4.17 10.78
N TYR A 137 -18.34 -3.14 9.99
CA TYR A 137 -19.33 -2.13 9.57
C TYR A 137 -20.49 -2.77 8.79
N TRP A 138 -20.18 -3.80 8.00
CA TRP A 138 -21.14 -4.57 7.23
C TRP A 138 -21.72 -5.77 8.00
N GLY A 139 -21.46 -5.87 9.30
CA GLY A 139 -21.93 -6.96 10.15
C GLY A 139 -21.22 -8.30 9.91
N VAL A 140 -20.11 -8.31 9.16
CA VAL A 140 -19.31 -9.51 8.91
C VAL A 140 -18.30 -9.69 10.04
N ALA A 141 -18.56 -10.68 10.91
CA ALA A 141 -17.71 -10.97 12.05
C ALA A 141 -16.52 -11.86 11.64
N VAL A 142 -15.32 -11.33 11.75
CA VAL A 142 -14.03 -12.04 11.58
C VAL A 142 -13.04 -11.56 12.62
N SER A 143 -12.08 -12.41 12.99
CA SER A 143 -10.96 -12.02 13.83
C SER A 143 -9.73 -11.68 12.99
N GLN A 144 -8.86 -10.84 13.54
CA GLN A 144 -7.61 -10.45 12.90
C GLN A 144 -6.69 -11.65 12.62
N GLY A 145 -6.76 -12.72 13.43
CA GLY A 145 -6.03 -13.96 13.20
C GLY A 145 -6.57 -14.76 12.02
N GLU A 146 -7.90 -14.85 11.86
CA GLU A 146 -8.54 -15.49 10.71
C GLU A 146 -8.26 -14.74 9.40
N VAL A 147 -8.21 -13.41 9.45
CA VAL A 147 -7.82 -12.61 8.28
C VAL A 147 -6.37 -12.86 7.92
N ALA A 148 -5.45 -12.71 8.89
CA ALA A 148 -4.02 -12.89 8.67
C ALA A 148 -3.66 -14.30 8.19
N ALA A 149 -4.33 -15.35 8.67
CA ALA A 149 -4.08 -16.72 8.23
C ALA A 149 -4.34 -16.95 6.73
N VAL A 150 -5.15 -16.10 6.09
CA VAL A 150 -5.46 -16.20 4.66
C VAL A 150 -4.55 -15.27 3.84
N ILE A 151 -4.43 -14.00 4.23
CA ILE A 151 -3.75 -12.99 3.40
C ILE A 151 -2.31 -12.71 3.81
N LYS A 152 -1.84 -13.32 4.91
CA LYS A 152 -0.48 -13.18 5.43
C LYS A 152 -0.02 -14.50 6.07
N PRO A 153 0.02 -15.60 5.32
CA PRO A 153 0.29 -16.93 5.87
C PRO A 153 1.72 -17.02 6.45
N HIS A 154 2.68 -16.29 5.87
CA HIS A 154 4.03 -16.19 6.41
C HIS A 154 4.17 -15.03 7.41
N PRO A 155 4.64 -15.26 8.65
CA PRO A 155 4.68 -14.24 9.70
C PRO A 155 5.64 -13.08 9.40
N ASP A 156 6.70 -13.33 8.63
CA ASP A 156 7.68 -12.32 8.24
C ASP A 156 7.31 -11.59 6.94
N ASP A 157 6.20 -11.91 6.29
CA ASP A 157 5.72 -11.10 5.17
C ASP A 157 5.46 -9.66 5.66
N LYS A 158 6.04 -8.67 4.98
CA LYS A 158 5.89 -7.26 5.33
C LYS A 158 4.78 -6.59 4.57
N ASN A 159 4.29 -7.20 3.51
CA ASN A 159 3.27 -6.66 2.65
C ASN A 159 1.99 -7.50 2.75
N VAL A 160 0.86 -6.85 2.53
CA VAL A 160 -0.40 -7.48 2.16
C VAL A 160 -0.95 -6.58 1.09
N ALA A 161 -1.15 -7.06 -0.12
CA ALA A 161 -1.61 -6.23 -1.23
C ALA A 161 -3.11 -5.88 -1.06
N LEU A 162 -3.51 -4.68 -1.53
CA LEU A 162 -4.92 -4.28 -1.56
C LEU A 162 -5.81 -5.25 -2.35
N ALA A 163 -5.26 -5.91 -3.36
CA ALA A 163 -5.97 -6.94 -4.13
C ALA A 163 -6.29 -8.18 -3.29
N GLU A 164 -5.41 -8.58 -2.37
CA GLU A 164 -5.63 -9.70 -1.45
C GLU A 164 -6.70 -9.35 -0.41
N LEU A 165 -6.68 -8.10 0.09
CA LEU A 165 -7.72 -7.56 0.96
C LEU A 165 -9.10 -7.57 0.27
N LEU A 166 -9.15 -7.17 -1.01
CA LEU A 166 -10.37 -7.23 -1.81
C LEU A 166 -10.85 -8.68 -2.02
N ALA A 167 -9.96 -9.58 -2.42
CA ALA A 167 -10.29 -10.99 -2.64
C ALA A 167 -10.85 -11.65 -1.36
N TYR A 168 -10.23 -11.37 -0.21
CA TYR A 168 -10.69 -11.87 1.09
C TYR A 168 -12.12 -11.44 1.42
N ALA A 169 -12.47 -10.19 1.12
CA ALA A 169 -13.81 -9.67 1.33
C ALA A 169 -14.82 -10.29 0.35
N GLN A 170 -14.42 -10.49 -0.92
CA GLN A 170 -15.25 -11.10 -1.95
C GLN A 170 -15.63 -12.54 -1.63
N GLU A 171 -14.71 -13.33 -1.10
CA GLU A 171 -14.98 -14.69 -0.62
C GLU A 171 -16.01 -14.75 0.52
N ARG A 172 -16.27 -13.61 1.18
CA ARG A 172 -17.25 -13.48 2.27
C ARG A 172 -18.55 -12.80 1.83
N GLY A 173 -18.79 -12.73 0.52
CA GLY A 173 -20.05 -12.26 -0.06
C GLY A 173 -20.17 -10.75 -0.19
N MET A 174 -19.08 -10.01 0.02
CA MET A 174 -19.01 -8.58 -0.28
C MET A 174 -18.66 -8.37 -1.76
N ASN A 175 -19.15 -7.28 -2.34
CA ASN A 175 -18.53 -6.74 -3.55
C ASN A 175 -17.49 -5.70 -3.14
N GLY A 176 -16.60 -5.36 -4.06
CA GLY A 176 -15.66 -4.27 -3.86
C GLY A 176 -14.98 -3.85 -5.14
N ARG A 177 -14.40 -2.65 -5.11
CA ARG A 177 -13.61 -2.09 -6.19
C ARG A 177 -12.36 -1.44 -5.62
N LEU A 178 -11.20 -1.90 -6.09
CA LEU A 178 -9.91 -1.27 -5.88
C LEU A 178 -9.67 -0.27 -7.01
N LEU A 179 -9.36 0.97 -6.65
CA LEU A 179 -9.14 2.09 -7.56
C LEU A 179 -7.88 2.85 -7.15
N PHE A 180 -7.29 3.55 -8.12
CA PHE A 180 -6.08 4.36 -7.95
C PHE A 180 -6.33 5.79 -8.43
N ASN A 181 -5.38 6.68 -8.14
CA ASN A 181 -5.51 8.12 -8.40
C ASN A 181 -6.81 8.70 -7.84
N GLY A 182 -7.14 8.33 -6.61
CA GLY A 182 -8.37 8.78 -5.97
C GLY A 182 -8.43 10.29 -5.76
N ARG A 183 -9.65 10.82 -5.71
CA ARG A 183 -9.92 12.25 -5.49
C ARG A 183 -10.74 12.46 -4.22
N ALA A 184 -10.42 13.52 -3.47
CA ALA A 184 -11.08 13.80 -2.19
C ALA A 184 -12.60 13.98 -2.32
N ASP A 185 -13.10 14.53 -3.43
CA ASP A 185 -14.53 14.65 -3.69
C ASP A 185 -15.22 13.29 -3.88
N VAL A 186 -14.56 12.32 -4.51
CA VAL A 186 -15.08 10.94 -4.62
C VAL A 186 -15.15 10.30 -3.24
N LEU A 187 -14.10 10.42 -2.43
CA LEU A 187 -14.07 9.89 -1.06
C LEU A 187 -15.17 10.52 -0.18
N ARG A 188 -15.39 11.85 -0.25
CA ARG A 188 -16.48 12.52 0.45
C ARG A 188 -17.85 12.01 0.01
N ASN A 189 -18.07 11.84 -1.30
CA ASN A 189 -19.35 11.32 -1.80
C ASN A 189 -19.59 9.88 -1.34
N LEU A 190 -18.57 9.02 -1.33
CA LEU A 190 -18.70 7.65 -0.81
C LEU A 190 -19.10 7.66 0.67
N LEU A 191 -18.39 8.44 1.49
CA LEU A 191 -18.66 8.54 2.92
C LEU A 191 -20.04 9.12 3.20
N ALA A 192 -20.43 10.20 2.52
CA ALA A 192 -21.75 10.82 2.67
C ALA A 192 -22.91 9.91 2.28
N ASN A 193 -22.65 8.87 1.49
CA ASN A 193 -23.63 7.85 1.10
C ASN A 193 -23.48 6.53 1.89
N GLY A 194 -22.71 6.52 2.98
CA GLY A 194 -22.65 5.36 3.88
C GLY A 194 -21.61 4.30 3.48
N TYR A 195 -20.62 4.64 2.65
CA TYR A 195 -19.57 3.70 2.26
C TYR A 195 -18.23 4.14 2.89
N PRO A 196 -17.76 3.49 3.98
CA PRO A 196 -16.40 3.67 4.47
C PRO A 196 -15.40 3.32 3.37
N VAL A 197 -14.19 3.87 3.43
CA VAL A 197 -13.19 3.66 2.39
C VAL A 197 -11.85 3.26 2.99
N LEU A 198 -11.34 2.10 2.61
CA LEU A 198 -10.00 1.66 2.99
C LEU A 198 -8.98 2.30 2.07
N VAL A 199 -7.93 2.88 2.64
CA VAL A 199 -6.86 3.58 1.92
C VAL A 199 -5.49 3.12 2.42
N GLU A 200 -4.48 3.21 1.56
CA GLU A 200 -3.09 2.98 1.92
C GLU A 200 -2.34 4.32 1.94
N THR A 201 -1.62 4.58 3.03
CA THR A 201 -0.97 5.87 3.28
C THR A 201 0.43 5.68 3.84
N TRP A 202 1.29 6.67 3.62
CA TRP A 202 2.57 6.73 4.31
C TRP A 202 2.38 7.17 5.76
N LEU A 203 2.89 6.37 6.69
CA LEU A 203 2.95 6.68 8.12
C LEU A 203 4.40 6.91 8.53
N GLU A 204 4.71 8.08 9.07
CA GLU A 204 6.05 8.43 9.54
C GLU A 204 5.96 9.10 10.91
N GLU A 205 6.28 8.35 11.98
CA GLU A 205 6.30 8.86 13.35
C GLU A 205 7.60 9.62 13.67
N HIS A 206 8.68 9.22 13.01
CA HIS A 206 10.03 9.78 13.18
C HIS A 206 10.68 10.00 11.82
N PRO A 207 11.53 11.04 11.66
CA PRO A 207 12.20 11.32 10.40
C PRO A 207 12.97 10.11 9.86
N ASN A 208 12.75 9.79 8.58
CA ASN A 208 13.31 8.66 7.84
C ASN A 208 12.86 7.28 8.35
N ASP A 209 11.77 7.20 9.11
CA ASP A 209 11.20 5.94 9.62
C ASP A 209 9.82 5.63 9.03
N GLY A 210 9.51 6.18 7.85
CA GLY A 210 8.23 5.98 7.22
C GLY A 210 7.97 4.53 6.78
N LEU A 211 6.69 4.16 6.73
CA LEU A 211 6.19 2.84 6.33
C LEU A 211 4.79 2.95 5.70
N GLY A 212 4.41 1.97 4.88
CA GLY A 212 3.05 1.82 4.35
C GLY A 212 2.09 1.40 5.44
N HIS A 213 0.92 2.04 5.50
CA HIS A 213 -0.08 1.82 6.53
C HIS A 213 -1.50 1.90 5.99
N TYR A 214 -2.30 0.90 6.34
CA TYR A 214 -3.72 0.86 6.00
C TYR A 214 -4.56 1.63 7.01
N ARG A 215 -5.54 2.36 6.48
CA ARG A 215 -6.47 3.19 7.25
C ARG A 215 -7.87 3.04 6.71
N LEU A 216 -8.87 3.15 7.58
CA LEU A 216 -10.27 3.17 7.19
C LEU A 216 -10.84 4.57 7.40
N LEU A 217 -11.19 5.25 6.30
CA LEU A 217 -11.95 6.48 6.36
C LEU A 217 -13.40 6.15 6.74
N VAL A 218 -13.88 6.80 7.80
CA VAL A 218 -15.23 6.60 8.35
C VAL A 218 -16.02 7.92 8.41
N GLY A 219 -15.47 9.01 7.89
CA GLY A 219 -16.14 10.30 7.86
C GLY A 219 -15.22 11.45 7.52
N TYR A 220 -15.78 12.65 7.57
CA TYR A 220 -15.08 13.90 7.34
C TYR A 220 -15.79 15.06 8.06
N ASP A 221 -15.06 16.15 8.30
CA ASP A 221 -15.59 17.39 8.86
C ASP A 221 -15.02 18.58 8.06
N GLU A 222 -15.88 19.24 7.28
CA GLU A 222 -15.51 20.39 6.46
C GLU A 222 -15.21 21.63 7.30
N GLY A 223 -15.85 21.80 8.45
CA GLY A 223 -15.57 22.93 9.35
C GLY A 223 -14.16 22.83 9.94
N ALA A 224 -13.75 21.62 10.32
CA ALA A 224 -12.43 21.35 10.89
C ALA A 224 -11.35 21.02 9.82
N GLN A 225 -11.74 20.76 8.57
CA GLN A 225 -10.85 20.34 7.47
C GLN A 225 -10.08 19.04 7.77
N VAL A 226 -10.79 18.05 8.32
CA VAL A 226 -10.22 16.75 8.74
C VAL A 226 -11.00 15.56 8.19
N TRP A 227 -10.28 14.49 7.89
CA TRP A 227 -10.84 13.15 7.74
C TRP A 227 -11.02 12.51 9.11
N LEU A 228 -12.09 11.75 9.29
CA LEU A 228 -12.29 10.89 10.45
C LEU A 228 -11.81 9.48 10.09
N VAL A 229 -10.81 8.98 10.80
CA VAL A 229 -10.10 7.75 10.45
C VAL A 229 -10.16 6.73 11.58
N ALA A 230 -10.65 5.53 11.29
CA ALA A 230 -10.43 4.37 12.14
C ALA A 230 -9.07 3.75 11.78
N ASP A 231 -8.08 3.96 12.65
CA ASP A 231 -6.69 3.56 12.50
C ASP A 231 -6.34 2.46 13.52
N SER A 232 -5.80 1.34 13.05
CA SER A 232 -5.48 0.17 13.87
C SER A 232 -4.18 0.31 14.67
N TYR A 233 -3.40 1.36 14.45
CA TYR A 233 -2.09 1.58 15.07
C TYR A 233 -2.04 2.91 15.84
N VAL A 234 -2.51 4.00 15.23
CA VAL A 234 -2.46 5.35 15.81
C VAL A 234 -3.71 5.59 16.66
N GLY A 235 -3.52 5.73 17.97
CA GLY A 235 -4.58 6.06 18.92
C GLY A 235 -4.49 7.44 19.57
N THR A 236 -3.39 8.16 19.35
CA THR A 236 -3.20 9.50 19.90
C THR A 236 -4.22 10.45 19.28
N GLY A 237 -4.97 11.17 20.13
CA GLY A 237 -6.06 12.05 19.67
C GLY A 237 -7.38 11.33 19.41
N ALA A 238 -7.47 10.02 19.64
CA ALA A 238 -8.74 9.30 19.55
C ALA A 238 -9.67 9.65 20.70
N THR A 239 -10.97 9.67 20.40
CA THR A 239 -12.06 9.76 21.40
C THR A 239 -12.10 8.51 22.29
N GLN A 240 -12.80 8.58 23.44
CA GLN A 240 -12.95 7.44 24.36
C GLN A 240 -14.43 7.18 24.68
N PRO A 241 -14.96 5.94 24.52
CA PRO A 241 -14.30 4.78 23.90
C PRO A 241 -13.90 5.09 22.45
N TYR A 242 -12.91 4.36 21.91
CA TYR A 242 -12.33 4.65 20.58
C TYR A 242 -13.43 4.76 19.51
N THR A 243 -13.48 5.90 18.82
CA THR A 243 -14.23 6.04 17.57
C THR A 243 -13.27 6.21 16.40
N PHE A 244 -12.54 7.32 16.34
CA PHE A 244 -11.65 7.68 15.23
C PHE A 244 -10.55 8.62 15.72
N ILE A 245 -9.51 8.79 14.92
CA ILE A 245 -8.60 9.94 14.96
C ILE A 245 -9.00 10.96 13.88
N GLU A 246 -8.68 12.23 14.11
CA GLU A 246 -8.84 13.29 13.12
C GLU A 246 -7.52 13.49 12.38
N VAL A 247 -7.55 13.44 11.05
CA VAL A 247 -6.37 13.66 10.20
C VAL A 247 -6.64 14.85 9.27
N PRO A 248 -5.85 15.94 9.35
CA PRO A 248 -6.00 17.09 8.45
C PRO A 248 -5.95 16.69 6.97
N TYR A 249 -6.79 17.32 6.14
CA TYR A 249 -6.89 17.02 4.71
C TYR A 249 -5.54 17.13 3.97
N GLU A 250 -4.76 18.16 4.26
CA GLU A 250 -3.44 18.38 3.65
C GLU A 250 -2.45 17.28 4.05
N GLN A 251 -2.42 16.91 5.34
CA GLN A 251 -1.57 15.84 5.84
C GLN A 251 -1.94 14.50 5.18
N PHE A 252 -3.24 14.18 5.14
CA PHE A 252 -3.73 12.96 4.50
C PHE A 252 -3.35 12.93 3.02
N ALA A 253 -3.55 14.02 2.28
CA ALA A 253 -3.27 14.09 0.86
C ALA A 253 -1.78 13.81 0.56
N ALA A 254 -0.86 14.38 1.34
CA ALA A 254 0.57 14.12 1.20
C ALA A 254 0.93 12.65 1.49
N GLN A 255 0.34 12.06 2.54
CA GLN A 255 0.59 10.67 2.91
C GLN A 255 0.00 9.66 1.91
N TRP A 256 -1.17 9.96 1.35
CA TRP A 256 -1.88 9.13 0.39
C TRP A 256 -1.25 9.18 -1.00
N ALA A 257 -0.64 10.31 -1.36
CA ALA A 257 0.05 10.48 -2.64
C ALA A 257 1.25 9.53 -2.81
N VAL A 258 1.90 9.09 -1.73
CA VAL A 258 3.06 8.17 -1.80
C VAL A 258 2.76 6.83 -2.50
N PHE A 259 1.50 6.40 -2.47
CA PHE A 259 1.04 5.11 -3.04
C PHE A 259 0.19 5.27 -4.31
N ASN A 260 0.23 6.44 -4.96
CA ASN A 260 -0.68 6.81 -6.05
C ASN A 260 -2.17 6.80 -5.65
N ARG A 261 -2.46 7.28 -4.43
CA ARG A 261 -3.80 7.53 -3.92
C ARG A 261 -4.77 6.33 -4.10
N PRO A 262 -4.40 5.13 -3.62
CA PRO A 262 -5.23 3.95 -3.79
C PRO A 262 -6.40 3.96 -2.80
N TYR A 263 -7.54 3.46 -3.22
CA TYR A 263 -8.70 3.33 -2.34
C TYR A 263 -9.51 2.09 -2.71
N LEU A 264 -9.97 1.41 -1.67
CA LEU A 264 -10.81 0.22 -1.74
C LEU A 264 -12.16 0.55 -1.10
N VAL A 265 -13.21 0.43 -1.90
CA VAL A 265 -14.58 0.49 -1.42
C VAL A 265 -15.19 -0.91 -1.43
N LEU A 266 -15.68 -1.36 -0.28
CA LEU A 266 -16.45 -2.59 -0.09
C LEU A 266 -17.93 -2.23 0.12
N TYR A 267 -18.81 -3.04 -0.44
CA TYR A 267 -20.25 -2.80 -0.39
C TYR A 267 -21.04 -4.11 -0.58
N PRO A 268 -22.26 -4.23 -0.02
CA PRO A 268 -23.13 -5.35 -0.30
C PRO A 268 -23.49 -5.43 -1.80
N PRO A 269 -23.72 -6.62 -2.37
CA PRO A 269 -23.99 -6.76 -3.81
C PRO A 269 -25.15 -5.90 -4.35
N ALA A 270 -26.17 -5.62 -3.53
CA ALA A 270 -27.31 -4.79 -3.89
C ALA A 270 -26.95 -3.31 -4.14
N GLU A 271 -25.81 -2.84 -3.62
CA GLU A 271 -25.37 -1.44 -3.69
C GLU A 271 -24.46 -1.15 -4.89
N ALA A 272 -24.25 -2.13 -5.78
CA ALA A 272 -23.27 -2.02 -6.86
C ALA A 272 -23.51 -0.82 -7.79
N GLU A 273 -24.76 -0.58 -8.20
CA GLU A 273 -25.10 0.53 -9.09
C GLU A 273 -24.88 1.89 -8.41
N ALA A 274 -25.20 2.01 -7.11
CA ALA A 274 -25.01 3.23 -6.34
C ALA A 274 -23.52 3.59 -6.21
N VAL A 275 -22.69 2.61 -5.81
CA VAL A 275 -21.24 2.81 -5.66
C VAL A 275 -20.60 3.13 -7.01
N GLN A 276 -20.96 2.39 -8.08
CA GLN A 276 -20.48 2.69 -9.42
C GLN A 276 -20.87 4.11 -9.87
N GLY A 277 -22.10 4.54 -9.58
CA GLY A 277 -22.57 5.90 -9.89
C GLY A 277 -21.79 6.99 -9.14
N ILE A 278 -21.38 6.74 -7.89
CA ILE A 278 -20.57 7.68 -7.10
C ILE A 278 -19.13 7.76 -7.61
N VAL A 279 -18.51 6.61 -7.91
CA VAL A 279 -17.15 6.55 -8.43
C VAL A 279 -17.08 7.16 -9.84
N GLY A 280 -18.10 6.93 -10.66
CA GLY A 280 -18.24 7.55 -11.97
C GLY A 280 -17.35 6.91 -13.04
N GLU A 281 -16.82 7.72 -13.96
CA GLU A 281 -16.12 7.27 -15.16
C GLU A 281 -14.87 6.42 -14.88
N VAL A 282 -14.15 6.72 -13.79
CA VAL A 282 -12.95 5.97 -13.37
C VAL A 282 -13.28 4.58 -12.84
N TRP A 283 -14.57 4.20 -12.80
CA TRP A 283 -14.95 2.80 -12.67
C TRP A 283 -14.36 1.94 -13.79
N VAL A 284 -14.27 2.50 -15.00
CA VAL A 284 -13.61 1.88 -16.15
C VAL A 284 -12.10 2.01 -15.98
N GLU A 285 -11.40 0.89 -16.01
CA GLU A 285 -9.98 0.80 -15.67
C GLU A 285 -9.10 1.60 -16.64
N GLU A 286 -9.40 1.54 -17.93
CA GLU A 286 -8.67 2.29 -18.96
C GLU A 286 -8.78 3.80 -18.72
N ILE A 287 -9.96 4.30 -18.32
CA ILE A 287 -10.19 5.71 -18.00
C ILE A 287 -9.46 6.10 -16.72
N MET A 288 -9.47 5.24 -15.70
CA MET A 288 -8.75 5.45 -14.45
C MET A 288 -7.24 5.65 -14.71
N TRP A 289 -6.62 4.75 -15.48
CA TRP A 289 -5.19 4.83 -15.78
C TRP A 289 -4.83 5.97 -16.72
N GLU A 290 -5.68 6.27 -17.71
CA GLU A 290 -5.49 7.44 -18.57
C GLU A 290 -5.51 8.74 -17.75
N ARG A 291 -6.47 8.87 -16.84
CA ARG A 291 -6.56 10.04 -15.98
C ARG A 291 -5.41 10.12 -14.97
N ALA A 292 -5.02 9.00 -14.38
CA ALA A 292 -3.85 8.92 -13.50
C ALA A 292 -2.57 9.37 -14.22
N LEU A 293 -2.39 8.96 -15.47
CA LEU A 293 -1.25 9.39 -16.27
C LEU A 293 -1.25 10.90 -16.49
N LEU A 294 -2.38 11.48 -16.91
CA LEU A 294 -2.50 12.91 -17.15
C LEU A 294 -2.24 13.74 -15.88
N ASP A 295 -2.82 13.33 -14.74
CA ASP A 295 -2.62 14.00 -13.46
C ASP A 295 -1.15 13.93 -13.03
N LEU A 296 -0.52 12.76 -13.13
CA LEU A 296 0.90 12.58 -12.76
C LEU A 296 1.87 13.29 -13.69
N GLN A 297 1.56 13.41 -14.99
CA GLN A 297 2.34 14.23 -15.92
C GLN A 297 2.32 15.71 -15.48
N ALA A 298 1.13 16.24 -15.20
CA ALA A 298 0.98 17.62 -14.72
C ALA A 298 1.68 17.83 -13.36
N GLU A 299 1.57 16.86 -12.44
CA GLU A 299 2.27 16.92 -11.15
C GLU A 299 3.79 16.88 -11.33
N ALA A 300 4.32 16.07 -12.26
CA ALA A 300 5.76 15.95 -12.49
C ALA A 300 6.33 17.20 -13.17
N GLU A 301 5.55 17.88 -14.01
CA GLU A 301 5.91 19.20 -14.54
C GLU A 301 5.92 20.27 -13.45
N ALA A 302 4.93 20.26 -12.56
CA ALA A 302 4.82 21.23 -11.47
C ALA A 302 5.84 20.99 -10.33
N ARG A 303 6.17 19.73 -10.07
CA ARG A 303 7.03 19.27 -8.96
C ARG A 303 8.11 18.31 -9.48
N PRO A 304 9.01 18.75 -10.36
CA PRO A 304 9.98 17.88 -11.03
C PRO A 304 11.00 17.23 -10.07
N SER A 305 11.13 17.74 -8.85
CA SER A 305 12.00 17.21 -7.81
C SER A 305 11.30 16.30 -6.80
N ASP A 306 10.02 15.98 -6.98
CA ASP A 306 9.29 15.07 -6.09
C ASP A 306 9.47 13.60 -6.52
N PRO A 307 10.22 12.78 -5.75
CA PRO A 307 10.49 11.39 -6.12
C PRO A 307 9.22 10.53 -6.17
N PHE A 308 8.19 10.83 -5.38
CA PHE A 308 6.96 10.03 -5.33
C PHE A 308 6.13 10.21 -6.61
N VAL A 309 6.10 11.42 -7.17
CA VAL A 309 5.38 11.68 -8.43
C VAL A 309 6.00 10.87 -9.56
N TRP A 310 7.34 10.86 -9.67
CA TRP A 310 8.05 10.07 -10.66
C TRP A 310 7.87 8.57 -10.46
N PHE A 311 7.87 8.10 -9.21
CA PHE A 311 7.63 6.70 -8.90
C PHE A 311 6.22 6.28 -9.31
N ASN A 312 5.20 7.06 -8.93
CA ASN A 312 3.81 6.80 -9.31
C ASN A 312 3.60 6.86 -10.82
N LEU A 313 4.27 7.79 -11.51
CA LEU A 313 4.25 7.86 -12.97
C LEU A 313 4.80 6.56 -13.58
N GLY A 314 5.92 6.06 -13.06
CA GLY A 314 6.46 4.76 -13.44
C GLY A 314 5.45 3.62 -13.21
N SER A 315 4.78 3.60 -12.05
CA SER A 315 3.76 2.59 -11.74
C SER A 315 2.57 2.63 -12.71
N VAL A 316 2.05 3.82 -13.03
CA VAL A 316 0.95 3.95 -14.02
C VAL A 316 1.41 3.53 -15.42
N LEU A 317 2.67 3.82 -15.78
CA LEU A 317 3.22 3.40 -17.07
C LEU A 317 3.35 1.87 -17.16
N VAL A 318 3.68 1.18 -16.06
CA VAL A 318 3.65 -0.29 -15.97
C VAL A 318 2.25 -0.83 -16.22
N GLU A 319 1.23 -0.29 -15.55
CA GLU A 319 -0.17 -0.70 -15.74
C GLU A 319 -0.66 -0.50 -17.20
N ARG A 320 -0.02 0.42 -17.94
CA ARG A 320 -0.29 0.67 -19.36
C ARG A 320 0.64 -0.09 -20.32
N GLY A 321 1.53 -0.93 -19.81
CA GLY A 321 2.51 -1.71 -20.60
C GLY A 321 3.61 -0.85 -21.25
N GLN A 322 3.82 0.38 -20.79
CA GLN A 322 4.81 1.33 -21.31
C GLN A 322 6.13 1.20 -20.54
N TYR A 323 6.76 0.03 -20.65
CA TYR A 323 7.87 -0.36 -19.77
C TYR A 323 9.14 0.47 -19.96
N GLU A 324 9.48 0.89 -21.18
CA GLU A 324 10.64 1.75 -21.45
C GLU A 324 10.51 3.10 -20.74
N GLN A 325 9.35 3.74 -20.85
CA GLN A 325 9.09 5.01 -20.18
C GLN A 325 8.96 4.83 -18.67
N ALA A 326 8.36 3.72 -18.21
CA ALA A 326 8.27 3.39 -16.79
C ALA A 326 9.67 3.29 -16.16
N ALA A 327 10.60 2.58 -16.82
CA ALA A 327 11.97 2.43 -16.33
C ALA A 327 12.68 3.79 -16.17
N VAL A 328 12.48 4.71 -17.12
CA VAL A 328 13.03 6.09 -17.03
C VAL A 328 12.41 6.87 -15.86
N ALA A 329 11.10 6.77 -15.65
CA ALA A 329 10.43 7.44 -14.54
C ALA A 329 10.91 6.89 -13.17
N PHE A 330 11.08 5.57 -13.06
CA PHE A 330 11.65 4.95 -11.85
C PHE A 330 13.10 5.33 -11.61
N ASP A 331 13.93 5.42 -12.66
CA ASP A 331 15.31 5.90 -12.53
C ASP A 331 15.34 7.33 -11.97
N GLN A 332 14.49 8.20 -12.51
CA GLN A 332 14.37 9.58 -12.03
C GLN A 332 13.92 9.63 -10.56
N ALA A 333 12.92 8.83 -10.17
CA ALA A 333 12.49 8.72 -8.78
C ALA A 333 13.63 8.29 -7.84
N ARG A 334 14.42 7.29 -8.25
CA ARG A 334 15.57 6.78 -7.48
C ARG A 334 16.70 7.81 -7.38
N VAL A 335 16.97 8.58 -8.44
CA VAL A 335 17.96 9.67 -8.43
C VAL A 335 17.55 10.80 -7.47
N LEU A 336 16.26 11.14 -7.44
CA LEU A 336 15.72 12.14 -6.52
C LEU A 336 15.70 11.66 -5.06
N GLY A 337 15.70 10.34 -4.86
CA GLY A 337 15.83 9.69 -3.56
C GLY A 337 14.48 9.22 -3.03
N LEU A 338 14.37 7.92 -2.77
CA LEU A 338 13.17 7.31 -2.21
C LEU A 338 13.41 6.88 -0.75
N PRO A 339 12.36 6.89 0.11
CA PRO A 339 12.44 6.28 1.42
C PRO A 339 12.88 4.82 1.30
N TRP A 340 13.69 4.36 2.24
CA TRP A 340 14.31 3.04 2.16
C TRP A 340 13.32 1.86 2.22
N ARG A 341 12.12 2.07 2.79
CA ARG A 341 11.02 1.09 2.78
C ARG A 341 10.07 1.20 1.58
N MET A 342 10.32 2.10 0.63
CA MET A 342 9.41 2.32 -0.50
C MET A 342 9.13 1.00 -1.25
N LEU A 343 10.17 0.21 -1.51
CA LEU A 343 10.07 -1.03 -2.28
C LEU A 343 9.60 -2.24 -1.46
N TRP A 344 9.25 -2.04 -0.19
CA TRP A 344 8.61 -3.10 0.61
C TRP A 344 7.16 -3.34 0.18
N TYR A 345 6.54 -2.34 -0.45
CA TYR A 345 5.10 -2.31 -0.74
C TYR A 345 4.79 -2.03 -2.22
N GLN A 346 5.77 -1.58 -3.01
CA GLN A 346 5.56 -1.18 -4.39
C GLN A 346 6.58 -1.84 -5.32
N PHE A 347 6.08 -2.64 -6.26
CA PHE A 347 6.91 -3.61 -7.00
C PHE A 347 7.06 -3.32 -8.50
N GLY A 348 6.33 -2.35 -9.06
CA GLY A 348 6.32 -2.08 -10.50
C GLY A 348 7.70 -1.75 -11.11
N VAL A 349 8.64 -1.24 -10.31
CA VAL A 349 10.02 -0.99 -10.76
C VAL A 349 10.73 -2.28 -11.18
N PHE A 350 10.48 -3.40 -10.50
CA PHE A 350 11.09 -4.67 -10.86
C PHE A 350 10.55 -5.17 -12.19
N GLU A 351 9.23 -5.08 -12.39
CA GLU A 351 8.57 -5.44 -13.63
C GLU A 351 9.13 -4.65 -14.81
N ALA A 352 9.15 -3.31 -14.69
CA ALA A 352 9.66 -2.44 -15.73
C ALA A 352 11.10 -2.79 -16.12
N TYR A 353 11.98 -3.04 -15.13
CA TYR A 353 13.37 -3.37 -15.39
C TYR A 353 13.54 -4.74 -16.07
N VAL A 354 12.79 -5.75 -15.64
CA VAL A 354 12.81 -7.07 -16.30
C VAL A 354 12.33 -6.94 -17.75
N ALA A 355 11.23 -6.22 -17.97
CA ALA A 355 10.63 -6.05 -19.30
C ALA A 355 11.56 -5.35 -20.30
N VAL A 356 12.37 -4.37 -19.85
CA VAL A 356 13.32 -3.64 -20.72
C VAL A 356 14.71 -4.27 -20.78
N GLY A 357 14.88 -5.51 -20.29
CA GLY A 357 16.15 -6.24 -20.33
C GLY A 357 17.18 -5.85 -19.28
N ARG A 358 16.80 -5.04 -18.28
CA ARG A 358 17.63 -4.64 -17.13
C ARG A 358 17.52 -5.64 -15.97
N ALA A 359 17.48 -6.93 -16.29
CA ALA A 359 17.25 -8.00 -15.31
C ALA A 359 18.32 -8.06 -14.20
N ALA A 360 19.59 -7.80 -14.52
CA ALA A 360 20.67 -7.74 -13.52
C ALA A 360 20.45 -6.63 -12.49
N GLU A 361 19.89 -5.49 -12.90
CA GLU A 361 19.55 -4.39 -12.00
C GLU A 361 18.32 -4.73 -11.15
N ALA A 362 17.32 -5.40 -11.72
CA ALA A 362 16.16 -5.89 -10.98
C ALA A 362 16.57 -6.87 -9.88
N VAL A 363 17.47 -7.82 -10.16
CA VAL A 363 18.05 -8.72 -9.15
C VAL A 363 18.74 -7.95 -8.03
N ALA A 364 19.62 -7.01 -8.38
CA ALA A 364 20.37 -6.25 -7.39
C ALA A 364 19.45 -5.39 -6.51
N LEU A 365 18.41 -4.80 -7.11
CA LEU A 365 17.41 -4.01 -6.39
C LEU A 365 16.54 -4.88 -5.47
N ALA A 366 16.15 -6.07 -5.94
CA ALA A 366 15.36 -7.00 -5.15
C ALA A 366 16.18 -7.51 -3.96
N GLN A 367 17.44 -7.90 -4.19
CA GLN A 367 18.34 -8.31 -3.13
C GLN A 367 18.52 -7.22 -2.07
N ALA A 368 18.77 -5.98 -2.49
CA ALA A 368 18.96 -4.88 -1.56
C ALA A 368 17.67 -4.51 -0.80
N THR A 369 16.50 -4.77 -1.39
CA THR A 369 15.19 -4.65 -0.71
C THR A 369 15.05 -5.72 0.37
N LEU A 370 15.38 -6.98 0.06
CA LEU A 370 15.38 -8.10 1.00
C LEU A 370 16.37 -7.86 2.15
N ASP A 371 17.59 -7.41 1.85
CA ASP A 371 18.64 -7.10 2.84
C ASP A 371 18.21 -5.99 3.81
N SER A 372 17.37 -5.06 3.35
CA SER A 372 16.80 -4.00 4.20
C SER A 372 15.70 -4.50 5.13
N GLY A 373 15.12 -5.68 4.86
CA GLY A 373 14.02 -6.28 5.62
C GLY A 373 12.66 -6.25 4.91
N GLY A 374 12.61 -5.85 3.64
CA GLY A 374 11.41 -5.85 2.79
C GLY A 374 11.08 -7.25 2.28
N THR A 375 10.99 -8.22 3.19
CA THR A 375 10.68 -9.61 2.86
C THR A 375 9.19 -9.74 2.56
N ALA A 376 8.86 -9.88 1.28
CA ALA A 376 7.50 -10.10 0.78
C ALA A 376 7.55 -11.08 -0.39
N ALA A 377 6.47 -11.85 -0.59
CA ALA A 377 6.39 -12.84 -1.66
C ALA A 377 6.70 -12.24 -3.04
N GLU A 378 6.21 -11.03 -3.30
CA GLU A 378 6.36 -10.32 -4.57
C GLU A 378 7.81 -9.94 -4.88
N VAL A 379 8.61 -9.62 -3.86
CA VAL A 379 10.04 -9.29 -4.06
C VAL A 379 10.81 -10.54 -4.50
N TYR A 380 10.53 -11.70 -3.89
CA TYR A 380 11.10 -12.98 -4.32
C TYR A 380 10.62 -13.38 -5.71
N GLU A 381 9.34 -13.18 -6.01
CA GLU A 381 8.78 -13.49 -7.33
C GLU A 381 9.45 -12.68 -8.44
N TRP A 382 9.61 -11.37 -8.23
CA TRP A 382 10.29 -10.52 -9.20
C TRP A 382 11.79 -10.81 -9.31
N GLN A 383 12.45 -11.16 -8.21
CA GLN A 383 13.83 -11.65 -8.23
C GLN A 383 13.95 -12.93 -9.08
N ALA A 384 13.01 -13.87 -8.92
CA ALA A 384 12.98 -15.10 -9.69
C ALA A 384 12.79 -14.85 -11.19
N ARG A 385 11.83 -13.99 -11.55
CA ARG A 385 11.59 -13.57 -12.95
C ARG A 385 12.81 -12.90 -13.57
N ALA A 386 13.53 -12.09 -12.79
CA ALA A 386 14.78 -11.48 -13.24
C ALA A 386 15.89 -12.52 -13.45
N TRP A 387 16.02 -13.53 -12.58
CA TRP A 387 16.95 -14.64 -12.78
C TRP A 387 16.63 -15.48 -14.01
N VAL A 388 15.35 -15.72 -14.29
CA VAL A 388 14.91 -16.37 -15.54
C VAL A 388 15.38 -15.58 -16.76
N ALA A 389 15.22 -14.25 -16.75
CA ALA A 389 15.67 -13.39 -17.85
C ALA A 389 17.20 -13.40 -18.03
N LEU A 390 17.97 -13.70 -16.97
CA LEU A 390 19.42 -13.86 -17.02
C LEU A 390 19.87 -15.28 -17.39
N GLY A 391 18.96 -16.25 -17.44
CA GLY A 391 19.26 -17.66 -17.71
C GLY A 391 19.84 -18.42 -16.50
N ASP A 392 19.75 -17.89 -15.28
CA ASP A 392 20.15 -18.60 -14.06
C ASP A 392 18.98 -19.39 -13.49
N GLU A 393 18.79 -20.61 -14.00
CA GLU A 393 17.70 -21.50 -13.56
C GLU A 393 17.81 -21.94 -12.10
N ALA A 394 19.03 -21.96 -11.54
CA ALA A 394 19.23 -22.38 -10.15
C ALA A 394 18.74 -21.29 -9.19
N ALA A 395 19.20 -20.05 -9.40
CA ALA A 395 18.77 -18.90 -8.60
C ALA A 395 17.28 -18.60 -8.79
N ALA A 396 16.75 -18.71 -10.02
CA ALA A 396 15.32 -18.55 -10.27
C ALA A 396 14.46 -19.54 -9.46
N ARG A 397 14.86 -20.82 -9.41
CA ARG A 397 14.13 -21.86 -8.67
C ARG A 397 14.15 -21.60 -7.16
N GLU A 398 15.28 -21.14 -6.62
CA GLU A 398 15.40 -20.76 -5.22
C GLU A 398 14.46 -19.60 -4.87
N SER A 399 14.50 -18.52 -5.65
CA SER A 399 13.63 -17.35 -5.44
C SER A 399 12.15 -17.69 -5.59
N PHE A 400 11.75 -18.52 -6.58
CA PHE A 400 10.36 -18.98 -6.68
C PHE A 400 9.92 -19.84 -5.48
N GLY A 401 10.82 -20.70 -4.97
CA GLY A 401 10.54 -21.49 -3.77
C GLY A 401 10.28 -20.60 -2.55
N LEU A 402 11.08 -19.55 -2.37
CA LEU A 402 10.87 -18.56 -1.30
C LEU A 402 9.57 -17.76 -1.48
N ALA A 403 9.22 -17.39 -2.72
CA ALA A 403 7.95 -16.72 -2.99
C ALA A 403 6.76 -17.62 -2.62
N ALA A 404 6.80 -18.90 -3.00
CA ALA A 404 5.77 -19.89 -2.67
C ALA A 404 5.68 -20.11 -1.15
N GLU A 405 6.81 -20.24 -0.45
CA GLU A 405 6.86 -20.34 1.02
C GLU A 405 6.17 -19.14 1.69
N PHE A 406 6.42 -17.92 1.20
CA PHE A 406 5.80 -16.71 1.74
C PHE A 406 4.29 -16.64 1.47
N ARG A 407 3.82 -17.19 0.33
CA ARG A 407 2.39 -17.34 0.00
C ARG A 407 1.72 -18.54 0.70
N GLY A 408 2.48 -19.39 1.40
CA GLY A 408 1.95 -20.61 2.00
C GLY A 408 1.56 -21.68 0.98
N GLU A 409 2.16 -21.63 -0.21
CA GLU A 409 1.98 -22.62 -1.29
C GLU A 409 2.95 -23.79 -1.07
N GLU A 410 2.47 -25.04 -1.26
CA GLU A 410 3.27 -26.27 -1.11
C GLU A 410 4.06 -26.67 -2.36
#